data_AF-A0A562PH85-F1
#
_entry.id   AF-A0A562PH85-F1
#
_cell.length_a   1.000
_cell.length_b   1.000
_cell.length_c   1.000
_cell.angle_alpha   90.00
_cell.angle_beta   90.00
_cell.angle_gamma   90.00
#
_symmetry.space_group_name_H-M   'P 1'
#
loop_
_entity.id
_entity.type
_entity.pdbx_description
1 polymer ?
#
loop_
_entity_poly.entity_id
_entity_poly.type
_entity_poly.pdbx_seq_one_letter_code
_entity_poly.pdbx_strand_id
1 'polypeptide(L)'
;MNGIVTVGLPAQVLLKLARYFEQREEAVDLGAALGDIVETWLADRERAGALAERVGMAEGDVPRGYHWKELFLPHGTRLRLYLRGPDDYAQVVGDQLLFQGEPTSPNQFVRMFRYIPCNAWDNVVLLFPGERHWVRAKHLRRSHAGPRDRRGRAVSKSPAR
;
A
#
# COMPACT_ATOMS: atom_id res chain seq x y z
N MET A 1 -3.96 -26.76 -18.37
CA MET A 1 -2.68 -27.12 -19.02
C MET A 1 -1.57 -26.78 -18.04
N ASN A 2 -0.98 -27.76 -17.35
CA ASN A 2 0.16 -27.53 -16.44
C ASN A 2 1.47 -27.74 -17.20
N GLY A 3 1.87 -26.76 -18.01
CA GLY A 3 3.17 -26.76 -18.67
C GLY A 3 4.13 -25.86 -17.91
N ILE A 4 5.26 -26.39 -17.45
CA ILE A 4 6.36 -25.56 -16.95
C ILE A 4 6.99 -24.85 -18.16
N VAL A 5 7.01 -23.52 -18.14
CA VAL A 5 7.63 -22.69 -19.17
C VAL A 5 8.92 -22.08 -18.61
N THR A 6 10.03 -22.19 -19.32
CA THR A 6 11.30 -21.58 -18.91
C THR A 6 11.36 -20.12 -19.35
N VAL A 7 11.49 -19.19 -18.40
CA VAL A 7 11.67 -17.76 -18.66
C VAL A 7 13.05 -17.34 -18.19
N GLY A 8 13.80 -16.66 -19.07
CA GLY A 8 15.11 -16.13 -18.74
C GLY A 8 15.00 -14.87 -17.87
N LEU A 9 15.63 -14.89 -16.68
CA LEU A 9 15.78 -13.72 -15.82
C LEU A 9 17.26 -13.35 -15.71
N PRO A 10 17.62 -12.05 -15.65
CA PRO A 10 18.98 -11.65 -15.36
C PRO A 10 19.44 -12.24 -14.02
N ALA A 11 20.60 -12.92 -14.00
CA ALA A 11 21.10 -13.61 -12.81
C ALA A 11 21.15 -12.72 -11.56
N GLN A 12 21.52 -11.46 -11.74
CA GLN A 12 21.54 -10.45 -10.68
C GLN A 12 20.17 -10.16 -10.01
N VAL A 13 19.07 -10.32 -10.75
CA VAL A 13 17.72 -10.17 -10.21
C VAL A 13 17.37 -11.38 -9.36
N LEU A 14 17.65 -12.58 -9.88
CA LEU A 14 17.41 -13.83 -9.17
C LEU A 14 18.20 -13.91 -7.86
N LEU A 15 19.48 -13.51 -7.89
CA LEU A 15 20.33 -13.47 -6.70
C LEU A 15 19.84 -12.47 -5.64
N LYS A 16 19.32 -11.31 -6.05
CA LYS A 16 18.71 -10.35 -5.12
C LYS A 16 17.48 -10.94 -4.45
N LEU A 17 16.64 -11.63 -5.22
CA LEU A 17 15.43 -12.26 -4.71
C LEU A 17 15.74 -13.44 -3.79
N ALA A 18 16.70 -14.29 -4.14
CA ALA A 18 17.13 -15.41 -3.29
C ALA A 18 17.65 -14.90 -1.94
N ARG A 19 18.52 -13.88 -1.94
CA ARG A 19 19.01 -13.25 -0.71
C ARG A 19 17.91 -12.65 0.14
N TYR A 20 16.87 -12.08 -0.49
CA TYR A 20 15.72 -11.54 0.22
C TYR A 20 14.99 -12.62 1.02
N PHE A 21 14.80 -13.81 0.45
CA PHE A 21 14.17 -14.93 1.17
C PHE A 21 15.09 -15.56 2.21
N GLU A 22 16.39 -15.72 1.92
CA GLU A 22 17.36 -16.26 2.88
C GLU A 22 17.46 -15.42 4.16
N GLN A 23 17.40 -14.09 4.04
CA GLN A 23 17.44 -13.17 5.19
C GLN A 23 16.25 -13.31 6.15
N ARG A 24 15.19 -14.02 5.75
CA ARG A 24 13.97 -14.22 6.53
C ARG A 24 13.93 -15.57 7.24
N GLU A 25 14.98 -16.39 7.11
CA GLU A 25 15.03 -17.79 7.59
C GLU A 25 13.86 -18.65 7.09
N GLU A 26 13.27 -18.26 5.97
CA GLU A 26 12.05 -18.86 5.44
C GLU A 26 12.48 -19.82 4.32
N ALA A 27 12.20 -21.12 4.51
CA ALA A 27 12.46 -22.13 3.49
C ALA A 27 11.44 -21.98 2.36
N VAL A 28 11.71 -21.03 1.46
CA VAL A 28 10.80 -20.64 0.38
C VAL A 28 11.16 -21.38 -0.90
N ASP A 29 10.16 -22.05 -1.49
CA ASP A 29 10.23 -22.51 -2.89
C ASP A 29 10.22 -21.27 -3.79
N LEU A 30 11.38 -20.93 -4.34
CA LEU A 30 11.57 -19.76 -5.20
C LEU A 30 10.68 -19.80 -6.44
N GLY A 31 10.39 -20.98 -6.98
CA GLY A 31 9.51 -21.15 -8.14
C GLY A 31 8.07 -20.80 -7.80
N ALA A 32 7.57 -21.32 -6.67
CA ALA A 32 6.25 -21.00 -6.16
C ALA A 32 6.12 -19.50 -5.82
N ALA A 33 7.09 -18.94 -5.11
CA ALA A 33 7.10 -17.52 -4.74
C ALA A 33 7.14 -16.59 -5.96
N LEU A 34 7.92 -16.94 -7.00
CA LEU A 34 7.89 -16.21 -8.26
C LEU A 34 6.54 -16.30 -8.96
N GLY A 35 5.91 -17.48 -8.92
CA GLY A 35 4.54 -17.68 -9.42
C GLY A 35 3.57 -16.74 -8.71
N ASP A 36 3.57 -16.71 -7.39
CA ASP A 36 2.71 -15.84 -6.57
C ASP A 36 2.95 -14.35 -6.87
N ILE A 37 4.21 -13.93 -7.04
CA ILE A 37 4.55 -12.55 -7.42
C ILE A 37 3.96 -12.19 -8.79
N VAL A 38 4.08 -13.09 -9.78
CA VAL A 38 3.58 -12.86 -11.14
C VAL A 38 2.05 -12.83 -11.16
N GLU A 39 1.40 -13.78 -10.50
CA GLU A 39 -0.07 -13.84 -10.38
C GLU A 39 -0.60 -12.58 -9.68
N THR A 40 0.05 -12.16 -8.59
CA THR A 40 -0.32 -10.92 -7.89
C THR A 40 -0.18 -9.70 -8.80
N TRP A 41 0.91 -9.61 -9.58
CA TRP A 41 1.13 -8.53 -10.52
C TRP A 41 0.10 -8.51 -11.66
N LEU A 42 -0.29 -9.68 -12.18
CA LEU A 42 -1.32 -9.80 -13.21
C LEU A 42 -2.71 -9.41 -12.67
N ALA A 43 -3.07 -9.86 -11.47
CA ALA A 43 -4.32 -9.48 -10.83
C ALA A 43 -4.39 -7.96 -10.57
N ASP A 44 -3.28 -7.32 -10.19
CA ASP A 44 -3.19 -5.85 -10.09
C ASP A 44 -3.44 -5.17 -11.45
N ARG A 45 -2.87 -5.71 -12.54
CA ARG A 45 -3.09 -5.18 -13.90
C ARG A 45 -4.54 -5.30 -14.36
N GLU A 46 -5.18 -6.43 -14.12
CA GLU A 46 -6.59 -6.63 -14.45
C GLU A 46 -7.48 -5.66 -13.68
N ARG A 47 -7.22 -5.44 -12.38
CA ARG A 47 -7.94 -4.45 -11.57
C ARG A 47 -7.76 -3.04 -12.11
N ALA A 48 -6.54 -2.66 -12.49
CA ALA A 48 -6.26 -1.36 -13.08
C ALA A 48 -6.99 -1.19 -14.41
N GLY A 49 -6.97 -2.20 -15.29
CA GLY A 49 -7.69 -2.20 -16.57
C GLY A 49 -9.20 -2.07 -16.41
N ALA A 50 -9.80 -2.84 -15.50
CA ALA A 50 -11.24 -2.76 -15.22
C ALA A 50 -11.65 -1.39 -14.66
N LEU A 51 -10.79 -0.75 -13.85
CA LEU A 51 -11.02 0.62 -13.41
C LEU A 51 -10.90 1.61 -14.57
N ALA A 52 -9.86 1.46 -15.41
CA ALA A 52 -9.61 2.29 -16.58
C ALA A 52 -10.82 2.32 -17.51
N GLU A 53 -11.38 1.15 -17.82
CA GLU A 53 -12.59 1.00 -18.65
C GLU A 53 -13.79 1.72 -18.02
N ARG A 54 -14.01 1.54 -16.71
CA ARG A 54 -15.14 2.17 -15.99
C ARG A 54 -15.05 3.69 -15.95
N VAL A 55 -13.84 4.26 -15.92
CA VAL A 55 -13.62 5.71 -15.84
C VAL A 55 -13.24 6.35 -17.17
N GLY A 56 -13.16 5.57 -18.26
CA GLY A 56 -12.80 6.05 -19.59
C GLY A 56 -11.34 6.56 -19.71
N MET A 57 -10.42 5.98 -18.93
CA MET A 57 -9.00 6.33 -18.93
C MET A 57 -8.16 5.23 -19.59
N ALA A 58 -6.94 5.56 -20.03
CA ALA A 58 -5.98 4.54 -20.43
C ALA A 58 -5.47 3.78 -19.19
N GLU A 59 -5.20 2.47 -19.31
CA GLU A 59 -4.73 1.63 -18.20
C GLU A 59 -3.46 2.19 -17.54
N GLY A 60 -2.55 2.76 -18.33
CA GLY A 60 -1.32 3.40 -17.84
C GLY A 60 -1.53 4.69 -17.05
N ASP A 61 -2.70 5.34 -17.20
CA ASP A 61 -3.05 6.60 -16.55
C ASP A 61 -3.86 6.40 -15.27
N VAL A 62 -4.28 5.16 -14.99
CA VAL A 62 -4.97 4.85 -13.74
C VAL A 62 -3.98 5.02 -12.57
N PRO A 63 -4.27 5.92 -11.62
CA PRO A 63 -3.38 6.13 -10.49
C PRO A 63 -3.33 4.85 -9.66
N ARG A 64 -2.15 4.23 -9.60
CA ARG A 64 -1.90 3.07 -8.72
C ARG A 64 -1.72 3.50 -7.28
N GLY A 65 -2.10 2.65 -6.35
CA GLY A 65 -1.98 2.95 -4.94
C GLY A 65 -2.75 2.05 -4.00
N TYR A 66 -2.51 2.28 -2.72
CA TYR A 66 -3.10 1.50 -1.63
C TYR A 66 -4.35 2.20 -1.09
N HIS A 67 -5.47 1.48 -1.03
CA HIS A 67 -6.69 1.97 -0.41
C HIS A 67 -6.70 1.70 1.10
N TRP A 68 -6.47 2.75 1.89
CA TRP A 68 -6.64 2.71 3.34
C TRP A 68 -8.05 3.16 3.73
N LYS A 69 -9.01 2.23 3.66
CA LYS A 69 -10.45 2.51 3.87
C LYS A 69 -10.92 3.60 2.90
N GLU A 70 -11.33 4.76 3.42
CA GLU A 70 -11.82 5.91 2.65
C GLU A 70 -10.67 6.78 2.06
N LEU A 71 -9.42 6.50 2.43
CA LEU A 71 -8.26 7.28 1.97
C LEU A 71 -7.46 6.50 0.93
N PHE A 72 -7.35 7.04 -0.27
CA PHE A 72 -6.45 6.52 -1.30
C PHE A 72 -5.03 7.06 -1.08
N LEU A 73 -4.04 6.16 -1.11
CA LEU A 73 -2.62 6.49 -1.01
C LEU A 73 -1.94 6.14 -2.33
N PRO A 74 -1.52 7.12 -3.15
CA PRO A 74 -0.90 6.83 -4.44
C PRO A 74 0.43 6.09 -4.28
N HIS A 75 0.83 5.37 -5.32
CA HIS A 75 2.13 4.75 -5.43
C HIS A 75 3.26 5.73 -5.08
N GLY A 76 4.24 5.27 -4.31
CA GLY A 76 5.34 6.08 -3.80
C GLY A 76 5.04 6.80 -2.49
N THR A 77 3.79 6.78 -2.00
CA THR A 77 3.46 7.34 -0.68
C THR A 77 4.24 6.61 0.42
N ARG A 78 4.87 7.37 1.32
CA ARG A 78 5.61 6.84 2.47
C ARG A 78 4.84 7.06 3.76
N LEU A 79 4.90 6.08 4.65
CA LEU A 79 4.24 6.07 5.95
C LEU A 79 5.31 5.91 7.02
N ARG A 80 5.27 6.72 8.07
CA ARG A 80 6.09 6.50 9.27
C ARG A 80 5.32 6.84 10.54
N LEU A 81 5.85 6.43 11.67
CA LEU A 81 5.30 6.83 12.97
C LEU A 81 5.62 8.30 13.26
N TYR A 82 4.61 9.04 13.73
CA TYR A 82 4.72 10.46 14.08
C TYR A 82 5.80 10.72 15.14
N LEU A 83 5.96 9.82 16.12
CA LEU A 83 6.87 9.96 17.26
C LEU A 83 8.22 9.28 17.05
N ARG A 84 8.53 8.74 15.87
CA ARG A 84 9.73 7.95 15.62
C ARG A 84 10.61 8.59 14.55
N GLY A 85 11.90 8.25 14.59
CA GLY A 85 12.95 8.79 13.71
C GLY A 85 12.73 8.52 12.21
N PRO A 86 13.60 9.08 11.35
CA PRO A 86 13.43 9.05 9.89
C PRO A 86 13.62 7.69 9.24
N ASP A 87 14.22 6.72 9.92
CA ASP A 87 14.81 5.54 9.27
C ASP A 87 13.84 4.38 9.02
N ASP A 88 12.66 4.41 9.66
CA ASP A 88 11.67 3.33 9.55
C ASP A 88 10.37 3.82 8.91
N TYR A 89 10.25 3.61 7.60
CA TYR A 89 9.03 3.92 6.84
C TYR A 89 8.53 2.71 6.06
N ALA A 90 7.20 2.57 6.00
CA ALA A 90 6.55 1.74 5.01
C ALA A 90 6.31 2.56 3.73
N GLN A 91 6.19 1.93 2.58
CA GLN A 91 6.00 2.58 1.29
C GLN A 91 4.93 1.88 0.47
N VAL A 92 4.10 2.65 -0.21
CA VAL A 92 3.13 2.13 -1.17
C VAL A 92 3.86 1.80 -2.48
N VAL A 93 3.87 0.53 -2.86
CA VAL A 93 4.47 0.01 -4.10
C VAL A 93 3.40 -0.71 -4.90
N GLY A 94 3.12 -0.26 -6.12
CA GLY A 94 1.90 -0.64 -6.83
C GLY A 94 0.67 -0.32 -5.97
N ASP A 95 -0.11 -1.35 -5.68
CA ASP A 95 -1.34 -1.25 -4.89
C ASP A 95 -1.18 -1.80 -3.45
N GLN A 96 0.05 -2.12 -3.05
CA GLN A 96 0.37 -2.68 -1.75
C GLN A 96 1.16 -1.71 -0.88
N LEU A 97 0.94 -1.80 0.44
CA LEU A 97 1.78 -1.13 1.42
C LEU A 97 2.85 -2.10 1.89
N LEU A 98 4.12 -1.77 1.69
CA LEU A 98 5.25 -2.61 2.06
C LEU A 98 6.05 -2.01 3.21
N PHE A 99 6.46 -2.83 4.17
CA PHE A 99 7.47 -2.47 5.17
C PHE A 99 8.58 -3.51 5.17
N GLN A 100 9.83 -3.08 4.99
CA GLN A 100 10.99 -3.98 4.85
C GLN A 100 10.78 -5.06 3.76
N GLY A 101 10.11 -4.69 2.67
CA GLY A 101 9.79 -5.58 1.56
C GLY A 101 8.50 -6.40 1.74
N GLU A 102 7.93 -6.43 2.94
CA GLU A 102 6.77 -7.26 3.24
C GLU A 102 5.44 -6.52 3.13
N PRO A 103 4.41 -7.14 2.50
CA PRO A 103 3.05 -6.65 2.55
C PRO A 103 2.58 -6.45 3.99
N THR A 104 2.07 -5.26 4.27
CA THR A 104 1.56 -4.90 5.58
C THR A 104 0.31 -4.04 5.47
N SER A 105 -0.36 -3.83 6.60
CA SER A 105 -1.42 -2.85 6.74
C SER A 105 -0.98 -1.71 7.68
N PRO A 106 -1.58 -0.52 7.61
CA PRO A 106 -1.23 0.58 8.51
C PRO A 106 -1.30 0.20 10.00
N ASN A 107 -2.26 -0.64 10.40
CA ASN A 107 -2.35 -1.12 11.78
C ASN A 107 -1.25 -2.12 12.13
N GLN A 108 -0.94 -3.06 11.22
CA GLN A 108 0.12 -4.03 11.43
C GLN A 108 1.49 -3.33 11.51
N PHE A 109 1.76 -2.40 10.59
CA PHE A 109 2.94 -1.53 10.61
C PHE A 109 3.12 -0.83 11.96
N VAL A 110 2.07 -0.22 12.50
CA VAL A 110 2.16 0.46 13.81
C VAL A 110 2.41 -0.53 14.96
N ARG A 111 1.82 -1.73 14.91
CA ARG A 111 2.03 -2.78 15.91
C ARG A 111 3.45 -3.33 15.91
N MET A 112 4.17 -3.29 14.80
CA MET A 112 5.58 -3.73 14.74
C MET A 112 6.50 -2.91 15.65
N PHE A 113 6.11 -1.68 16.01
CA PHE A 113 6.93 -0.79 16.85
C PHE A 113 6.36 -0.55 18.24
N ARG A 114 5.18 -1.12 18.55
CA ARG A 114 4.50 -0.87 19.82
C ARG A 114 3.95 -2.16 20.39
N TYR A 115 4.31 -2.41 21.65
CA TYR A 115 3.83 -3.55 22.44
C TYR A 115 2.33 -3.49 22.79
N ILE A 116 1.65 -2.37 22.54
CA ILE A 116 0.22 -2.18 22.81
C ILE A 116 -0.58 -1.86 21.54
N PRO A 117 -1.84 -2.31 21.44
CA PRO A 117 -2.74 -1.94 20.34
C PRO A 117 -2.82 -0.41 20.20
N CYS A 118 -2.47 0.09 19.02
CA CYS A 118 -2.49 1.52 18.71
C CYS A 118 -3.29 1.78 17.44
N ASN A 119 -4.00 2.91 17.42
CA ASN A 119 -4.73 3.34 16.24
C ASN A 119 -3.78 3.94 15.21
N ALA A 120 -3.67 3.35 14.03
CA ALA A 120 -2.78 3.85 12.99
C ALA A 120 -3.12 5.26 12.51
N TRP A 121 -4.40 5.66 12.53
CA TRP A 121 -4.78 7.02 12.15
C TRP A 121 -4.13 8.09 13.03
N ASP A 122 -4.00 7.81 14.33
CA ASP A 122 -3.45 8.76 15.30
C ASP A 122 -1.91 8.75 15.32
N ASN A 123 -1.29 7.66 14.87
CA ASN A 123 0.14 7.43 15.04
C ASN A 123 0.95 7.56 13.75
N VAL A 124 0.31 7.55 12.58
CA VAL A 124 1.00 7.60 11.28
C VAL A 124 0.99 9.01 10.69
N VAL A 125 2.13 9.39 10.12
CA VAL A 125 2.27 10.50 9.17
C VAL A 125 2.57 9.96 7.77
N LEU A 126 2.06 10.67 6.77
CA LEU A 126 2.11 10.33 5.35
C LEU A 126 2.95 11.36 4.61
N LEU A 127 3.79 10.91 3.68
CA LEU A 127 4.48 11.75 2.70
C LEU A 127 4.05 11.30 1.31
N PHE A 128 3.32 12.15 0.60
CA PHE A 128 2.86 11.88 -0.75
C PHE A 128 4.00 12.03 -1.77
N PRO A 129 3.94 11.33 -2.92
CA PRO A 129 4.93 11.47 -3.97
C PRO A 129 5.02 12.92 -4.46
N GLY A 130 6.24 13.46 -4.55
CA GLY A 130 6.50 14.84 -4.97
C GLY A 130 6.36 15.89 -3.86
N GLU A 131 5.75 15.55 -2.73
CA GLU A 131 5.60 16.46 -1.58
C GLU A 131 6.86 16.49 -0.71
N ARG A 132 7.05 17.62 -0.02
CA ARG A 132 8.17 17.80 0.93
C ARG A 132 7.76 17.65 2.40
N HIS A 133 6.47 17.74 2.68
CA HIS A 133 5.95 17.82 4.04
C HIS A 133 5.18 16.57 4.44
N TRP A 134 5.43 16.11 5.65
CA TRP A 134 4.70 15.01 6.26
C TRP A 134 3.35 15.49 6.81
N VAL A 135 2.28 14.75 6.52
CA VAL A 135 0.91 15.08 6.94
C VAL A 135 0.38 13.99 7.86
N ARG A 136 -0.25 14.37 8.98
CA ARG A 136 -0.87 13.40 9.90
C ARG A 136 -2.06 12.70 9.24
N ALA A 137 -2.08 11.37 9.29
CA ALA A 137 -3.15 10.55 8.71
C ALA A 137 -4.52 10.89 9.30
N LYS A 138 -4.60 11.17 10.61
CA LYS A 138 -5.83 11.64 11.29
C LYS A 138 -6.44 12.88 10.63
N HIS A 139 -5.62 13.83 10.18
CA HIS A 139 -6.11 15.06 9.57
C HIS A 139 -6.70 14.76 8.20
N LEU A 140 -6.01 13.94 7.39
CA LEU A 140 -6.48 13.53 6.07
C LEU A 140 -7.81 12.77 6.14
N ARG A 141 -7.95 11.86 7.11
CA ARG A 141 -9.21 11.16 7.37
C ARG A 141 -10.35 12.11 7.72
N ARG A 142 -10.10 13.14 8.52
CA ARG A 142 -11.12 14.14 8.88
C ARG A 142 -11.53 14.98 7.67
N SER A 143 -10.58 15.35 6.81
CA SER A 143 -10.86 16.11 5.59
C SER A 143 -11.65 15.29 4.56
N HIS A 144 -11.35 14.00 4.41
CA HIS A 144 -12.06 13.11 3.48
C HIS A 144 -13.44 12.68 3.96
N ALA A 145 -13.66 12.66 5.28
CA ALA A 145 -14.92 12.24 5.90
C ALA A 145 -16.13 13.17 5.67
N GLY A 146 -15.93 14.36 5.07
CA GLY A 146 -16.92 15.43 5.05
C GLY A 146 -17.22 16.00 6.45
N PRO A 147 -18.07 17.04 6.57
CA PRO A 147 -18.48 17.56 7.87
C PRO A 147 -19.18 16.46 8.68
N ARG A 148 -18.65 16.18 9.87
CA ARG A 148 -19.27 15.29 10.86
C ARG A 148 -19.75 16.13 12.04
N ASP A 149 -20.90 15.77 12.59
CA ASP A 149 -21.41 16.42 13.79
C ASP A 149 -20.53 16.09 15.02
N ARG A 150 -20.81 16.70 16.17
CA ARG A 150 -20.07 16.47 17.43
C ARG A 150 -20.09 15.00 17.90
N ARG A 151 -20.95 14.14 17.33
CA ARG A 151 -21.07 12.71 17.63
C ARG A 151 -20.45 11.82 16.54
N GLY A 152 -19.81 12.41 15.53
CA GLY A 152 -19.14 11.68 14.45
C GLY A 152 -20.07 11.18 13.33
N ARG A 153 -21.33 11.64 13.30
CA ARG A 153 -22.29 11.27 12.24
C ARG A 153 -22.06 12.13 11.00
N ALA A 154 -22.15 11.53 9.82
CA ALA A 154 -22.11 12.29 8.56
C ALA A 154 -23.28 13.29 8.55
N VAL A 155 -22.98 14.57 8.34
CA VAL A 155 -24.01 15.59 8.17
C VAL A 155 -24.59 15.42 6.76
N SER A 156 -25.81 14.90 6.67
CA SER A 156 -26.52 14.83 5.39
C SER A 156 -26.83 16.25 4.92
N LYS A 157 -26.36 16.63 3.73
CA LYS A 157 -26.83 17.85 3.06
C LYS A 157 -28.30 17.64 2.68
N SER A 158 -29.23 18.35 3.32
CA SER A 158 -30.60 18.45 2.81
C SER A 158 -30.57 19.16 1.45
N PRO A 159 -31.30 18.68 0.43
CA PRO A 159 -31.44 19.41 -0.81
C PRO A 159 -32.23 20.70 -0.53
N ALA A 160 -31.64 21.84 -0.91
CA ALA A 160 -32.32 23.12 -0.90
C ALA A 160 -33.52 23.05 -1.86
N ARG A 161 -34.67 23.54 -1.40
CA ARG A 161 -35.89 23.68 -2.18
C ARG A 161 -36.14 25.16 -2.44
#